data_AF-A0A5N5ML65-F1
#
_entry.id   AF-A0A5N5ML65-F1
#
_cell.length_a   1.000
_cell.length_b   1.000
_cell.length_c   1.000
_cell.angle_alpha   90.00
_cell.angle_beta   90.00
_cell.angle_gamma   90.00
#
_symmetry.space_group_name_H-M   'P 1'
#
loop_
_entity.id
_entity.type
_entity.pdbx_description
1 polymer ?
#
loop_
_entity_poly.entity_id
_entity_poly.type
_entity_poly.pdbx_seq_one_letter_code
_entity_poly.pdbx_strand_id
1 'polypeptide(L)'
;MALTLDTIITVANLVRGTVDLYNRIHDWPEQMKKLGRRMKNLNVYLSELEEIVTARPNSAFSRLFSTQKKHLGALLQDIRKDTESINELFHKWENDIGPLGFQFRFKTVTAAFFALGSSSDKVAELTEDINEHLQGIRDYLILMGFKATVLIGEQQQNPQVPPAPVLGKPVKPTPASGKNNGKDKRKPSPSPSPAPPRKDFKIIFIDPGNIGRSVVGEALAKLMKEWTKSANGDWRIQTIHSGGLRVKDKTDLPADIPSLKRDIAGVKPPVGLALDAVFDNKAFDFPAKKDVHIAMLKKRSNGLQKDIFKKYDFILVFTSLDHERMLKIKSALIEKEGVGAVTAKGKGRVLHLGSYLTLDGIPREIDDPRKTAKEPKVTRADWNWKTAQIKLAVKEFLKQEMQWKPPPQKVLGEKLDAEEVVKKKKLESQAEKQKGPVGNVDGNKTPSKPGVVVDQKVDQKKKVGG
;
A
#
# COMPACT_ATOMS: atom_id res chain seq x y z
N MET A 1 1.12 -18.75 23.75
CA MET A 1 -0.04 -18.20 24.48
C MET A 1 -1.27 -18.22 23.60
N ALA A 2 -2.42 -18.56 24.19
CA ALA A 2 -3.71 -18.44 23.53
C ALA A 2 -4.21 -16.99 23.62
N LEU A 3 -4.84 -16.49 22.56
CA LEU A 3 -5.52 -15.19 22.58
C LEU A 3 -6.77 -15.33 23.47
N THR A 4 -6.77 -14.67 24.64
CA THR A 4 -7.91 -14.66 25.58
C THR A 4 -8.53 -13.28 25.68
N LEU A 5 -9.81 -13.21 26.07
CA LEU A 5 -10.50 -11.96 26.39
C LEU A 5 -9.72 -11.15 27.46
N ASP A 6 -9.26 -11.85 28.50
CA ASP A 6 -8.48 -11.25 29.58
C ASP A 6 -7.18 -10.59 29.10
N THR A 7 -6.49 -11.21 28.12
CA THR A 7 -5.29 -10.61 27.51
C THR A 7 -5.63 -9.28 26.84
N ILE A 8 -6.74 -9.22 26.12
CA ILE A 8 -7.16 -8.00 25.39
C ILE A 8 -7.55 -6.89 26.36
N ILE A 9 -8.37 -7.22 27.36
CA ILE A 9 -8.79 -6.26 28.41
C ILE A 9 -7.57 -5.72 29.14
N THR A 10 -6.64 -6.60 29.54
CA THR A 10 -5.41 -6.21 30.23
C THR A 10 -4.58 -5.22 29.40
N VAL A 11 -4.38 -5.51 28.12
CA VAL A 11 -3.61 -4.64 27.22
C VAL A 11 -4.33 -3.32 26.95
N ALA A 12 -5.65 -3.35 26.72
CA ALA A 12 -6.46 -2.15 26.52
C ALA A 12 -6.44 -1.24 27.76
N ASN A 13 -6.59 -1.80 28.97
CA ASN A 13 -6.53 -1.06 30.23
C ASN A 13 -5.15 -0.44 30.46
N LEU A 14 -4.06 -1.16 30.18
CA LEU A 14 -2.70 -0.65 30.30
C LEU A 14 -2.47 0.55 29.35
N VAL A 15 -2.90 0.42 28.09
CA VAL A 15 -2.81 1.51 27.10
C VAL A 15 -3.65 2.72 27.52
N ARG A 16 -4.87 2.48 28.02
CA ARG A 16 -5.77 3.53 28.54
C ARG A 16 -5.12 4.29 29.70
N GLY A 17 -4.59 3.58 30.70
CA GLY A 17 -3.90 4.20 31.84
C GLY A 17 -2.66 5.01 31.42
N THR A 18 -1.92 4.53 30.41
CA THR A 18 -0.77 5.27 29.85
C THR A 18 -1.21 6.55 29.12
N VAL A 19 -2.35 6.51 28.43
CA VAL A 19 -2.96 7.70 27.79
C VAL A 19 -3.45 8.70 28.84
N ASP A 20 -4.01 8.22 29.95
CA ASP A 20 -4.45 9.08 31.06
C ASP A 20 -3.27 9.79 31.72
N LEU A 21 -2.14 9.09 31.92
CA LEU A 21 -0.89 9.72 32.34
C LEU A 21 -0.41 10.79 31.36
N TYR A 22 -0.43 10.50 30.05
CA TYR A 22 -0.10 11.48 29.02
C TYR A 22 -0.98 12.74 29.09
N ASN A 23 -2.29 12.59 29.31
CA ASN A 23 -3.22 13.71 29.36
C ASN A 23 -3.05 14.62 30.59
N ARG A 24 -2.56 14.08 31.71
CA ARG A 24 -2.34 14.83 32.95
C ARG A 24 -1.16 15.79 32.89
N ILE A 25 -0.18 15.52 32.04
CA ILE A 25 1.06 16.30 31.94
C ILE A 25 0.93 17.28 30.76
N HIS A 26 1.10 18.58 31.00
CA HIS A 26 0.85 19.62 30.00
C HIS A 26 2.10 20.08 29.23
N ASP A 27 3.29 19.81 29.74
CA ASP A 27 4.55 20.38 29.23
C ASP A 27 5.52 19.34 28.66
N TRP A 28 4.97 18.40 27.90
CA TRP A 28 5.74 17.40 27.17
C TRP A 28 6.70 17.99 26.13
N PRO A 29 7.89 17.41 25.95
CA PRO A 29 8.69 17.61 24.75
C PRO A 29 7.93 17.16 23.50
N GLU A 30 8.21 17.77 22.35
CA GLU A 30 7.48 17.47 21.10
C GLU A 30 7.55 15.99 20.69
N GLN A 31 8.67 15.31 20.94
CA GLN A 31 8.81 13.87 20.67
C GLN A 31 7.87 13.04 21.56
N MET A 32 7.75 13.38 22.84
CA MET A 32 6.83 12.72 23.78
C MET A 32 5.37 13.04 23.44
N LYS A 33 5.05 14.26 23.00
CA LYS A 33 3.71 14.59 22.46
C LYS A 33 3.37 13.73 21.24
N LYS A 34 4.33 13.53 20.33
CA LYS A 34 4.14 12.67 19.16
C LYS A 34 3.85 11.23 19.60
N LEU A 35 4.63 10.68 20.53
CA LEU A 35 4.41 9.36 21.10
C LEU A 35 3.04 9.23 21.80
N GLY A 36 2.69 10.18 22.67
CA GLY A 36 1.39 10.21 23.36
C GLY A 36 0.20 10.31 22.41
N ARG A 37 0.30 11.09 21.32
CA ARG A 37 -0.71 11.10 20.24
C ARG A 37 -0.85 9.74 19.56
N ARG A 38 0.25 9.01 19.34
CA ARG A 38 0.21 7.65 18.76
C ARG A 38 -0.45 6.66 19.73
N MET A 39 -0.15 6.76 21.02
CA MET A 39 -0.81 5.97 22.07
C MET A 39 -2.31 6.21 22.12
N LYS A 40 -2.76 7.47 21.99
CA LYS A 40 -4.19 7.79 21.86
C LYS A 40 -4.83 7.05 20.69
N ASN A 41 -4.21 7.08 19.52
CA ASN A 41 -4.75 6.41 18.34
C ASN A 41 -4.78 4.88 18.51
N LEU A 42 -3.73 4.30 19.12
CA LEU A 42 -3.71 2.88 19.45
C LEU A 42 -4.82 2.50 20.43
N ASN A 43 -5.06 3.34 21.45
CA ASN A 43 -6.13 3.14 22.43
C ASN A 43 -7.50 3.05 21.75
N VAL A 44 -7.76 3.83 20.69
CA VAL A 44 -9.05 3.74 19.99
C VAL A 44 -9.25 2.37 19.36
N TYR A 45 -8.25 1.85 18.64
CA TYR A 45 -8.37 0.52 18.02
C TYR A 45 -8.43 -0.62 19.05
N LEU A 46 -7.71 -0.50 20.17
CA LEU A 46 -7.79 -1.48 21.25
C LEU A 46 -9.12 -1.43 21.98
N SER A 47 -9.73 -0.25 22.14
CA SER A 47 -11.07 -0.11 22.70
C SER A 47 -12.12 -0.71 21.77
N GLU A 48 -12.02 -0.49 20.45
CA GLU A 48 -12.87 -1.18 19.46
C GLU A 48 -12.70 -2.70 19.57
N LEU A 49 -11.46 -3.19 19.64
CA LEU A 49 -11.17 -4.62 19.80
C LEU A 49 -11.78 -5.18 21.09
N GLU A 50 -11.61 -4.48 22.22
CA GLU A 50 -12.18 -4.85 23.52
C GLU A 50 -13.71 -4.92 23.45
N GLU A 51 -14.36 -3.91 22.89
CA GLU A 51 -15.82 -3.85 22.75
C GLU A 51 -16.35 -5.03 21.92
N ILE A 52 -15.71 -5.30 20.77
CA ILE A 52 -16.08 -6.40 19.88
C ILE A 52 -16.01 -7.75 20.60
N VAL A 53 -14.91 -7.99 21.30
CA VAL A 53 -14.63 -9.29 21.94
C VAL A 53 -15.50 -9.46 23.18
N THR A 54 -15.80 -8.38 23.90
CA THR A 54 -16.70 -8.40 25.05
C THR A 54 -18.15 -8.62 24.62
N ALA A 55 -18.60 -7.96 23.55
CA ALA A 55 -19.95 -8.13 23.03
C ALA A 55 -20.19 -9.52 22.42
N ARG A 56 -19.14 -10.16 21.90
CA ARG A 56 -19.23 -11.42 21.15
C ARG A 56 -18.05 -12.37 21.44
N PRO A 57 -17.86 -12.84 22.68
CA PRO A 57 -16.65 -13.57 23.09
C PRO A 57 -16.43 -14.86 22.28
N ASN A 58 -17.51 -15.57 21.94
CA ASN A 58 -17.43 -16.84 21.22
C ASN A 58 -17.27 -16.68 19.69
N SER A 59 -17.62 -15.53 19.12
CA SER A 59 -17.66 -15.34 17.67
C SER A 59 -16.76 -14.22 17.13
N ALA A 60 -16.22 -13.35 17.99
CA ALA A 60 -15.33 -12.26 17.59
C ALA A 60 -14.14 -12.75 16.75
N PHE A 61 -13.56 -13.91 17.11
CA PHE A 61 -12.43 -14.51 16.40
C PHE A 61 -12.83 -15.63 15.44
N SER A 62 -14.13 -15.84 15.17
CA SER A 62 -14.61 -16.96 14.33
C SER A 62 -14.03 -16.93 12.90
N ARG A 63 -13.70 -15.73 12.41
CA ARG A 63 -13.15 -15.50 11.08
C ARG A 63 -11.64 -15.63 10.98
N LEU A 64 -10.95 -15.55 12.12
CA LEU A 64 -9.50 -15.68 12.15
C LEU A 64 -9.11 -17.15 12.19
N PHE A 65 -8.17 -17.54 11.33
CA PHE A 65 -7.53 -18.84 11.43
C PHE A 65 -6.65 -18.93 12.69
N SER A 66 -6.32 -20.16 13.13
CA SER A 66 -5.53 -20.37 14.35
C SER A 66 -4.18 -19.63 14.34
N THR A 67 -3.49 -19.59 13.19
CA THR A 67 -2.22 -18.86 13.04
C THR A 67 -2.42 -17.35 13.12
N GLN A 68 -3.53 -16.85 12.57
CA GLN A 68 -3.88 -15.44 12.66
C GLN A 68 -4.18 -15.03 14.10
N LYS A 69 -4.91 -15.87 14.87
CA LYS A 69 -5.13 -15.67 16.31
C LYS A 69 -3.81 -15.67 17.10
N LYS A 70 -2.90 -16.61 16.81
CA LYS A 70 -1.57 -16.66 17.44
C LYS A 70 -0.77 -15.39 17.18
N HIS A 71 -0.77 -14.89 15.94
CA HIS A 71 -0.04 -13.68 15.58
C HIS A 71 -0.69 -12.42 16.19
N LEU A 72 -2.02 -12.31 16.23
CA LEU A 72 -2.70 -11.24 16.98
C LEU A 72 -2.35 -11.28 18.49
N GLY A 73 -2.29 -12.47 19.08
CA GLY A 73 -1.85 -12.64 20.46
C GLY A 73 -0.41 -12.17 20.69
N ALA A 74 0.52 -12.47 19.78
CA ALA A 74 1.89 -11.97 19.85
C ALA A 74 1.95 -10.45 19.74
N LEU A 75 1.21 -9.88 18.78
CA LEU A 75 1.10 -8.43 18.59
C LEU A 75 0.63 -7.71 19.86
N LEU A 76 -0.37 -8.26 20.57
CA LEU A 76 -0.86 -7.69 21.84
C LEU A 76 0.19 -7.75 22.96
N GLN A 77 1.05 -8.77 22.98
CA GLN A 77 2.15 -8.84 23.94
C GLN A 77 3.25 -7.82 23.62
N ASP A 78 3.56 -7.62 22.35
CA ASP A 78 4.51 -6.58 21.94
C ASP A 78 3.98 -5.19 22.32
N ILE A 79 2.69 -4.93 22.05
CA ILE A 79 2.01 -3.70 22.51
C ILE A 79 2.13 -3.53 24.02
N ARG A 80 1.88 -4.60 24.79
CA ARG A 80 1.98 -4.56 26.26
C ARG A 80 3.37 -4.11 26.70
N LYS A 81 4.41 -4.78 26.21
CA LYS A 81 5.80 -4.52 26.55
C LYS A 81 6.23 -3.09 26.20
N ASP A 82 5.85 -2.62 25.02
CA ASP A 82 6.18 -1.26 24.58
C ASP A 82 5.39 -0.22 25.39
N THR A 83 4.14 -0.51 25.74
CA THR A 83 3.33 0.35 26.61
C THR A 83 3.90 0.44 28.02
N GLU A 84 4.35 -0.68 28.61
CA GLU A 84 5.05 -0.68 29.90
C GLU A 84 6.32 0.20 29.82
N SER A 85 7.10 0.07 28.74
CA SER A 85 8.28 0.90 28.49
C SER A 85 7.96 2.38 28.34
N ILE A 86 6.84 2.72 27.69
CA ILE A 86 6.34 4.10 27.54
C ILE A 86 5.86 4.65 28.89
N ASN A 87 5.13 3.84 29.65
CA ASN A 87 4.63 4.24 30.96
C ASN A 87 5.79 4.56 31.93
N GLU A 88 6.85 3.75 31.92
CA GLU A 88 8.08 4.05 32.64
C GLU A 88 8.72 5.39 32.19
N LEU A 89 8.75 5.67 30.88
CA LEU A 89 9.27 6.93 30.37
C LEU A 89 8.42 8.12 30.81
N PHE A 90 7.09 7.97 30.80
CA PHE A 90 6.16 9.00 31.26
C PHE A 90 6.30 9.26 32.75
N HIS A 91 6.43 8.22 33.57
CA HIS A 91 6.67 8.36 35.00
C HIS A 91 8.03 9.00 35.31
N LYS A 92 9.09 8.63 34.57
CA LYS A 92 10.40 9.28 34.72
C LYS A 92 10.32 10.77 34.41
N TRP A 93 9.58 11.15 33.37
CA TRP A 93 9.34 12.55 33.05
C TRP A 93 8.54 13.27 34.14
N GLU A 94 7.44 12.70 34.61
CA GLU A 94 6.55 13.28 35.63
C GLU A 94 7.29 13.58 36.94
N ASN A 95 8.21 12.70 37.32
CA ASN A 95 8.92 12.77 38.59
C ASN A 95 10.32 13.40 38.48
N ASP A 96 10.66 14.00 37.33
CA ASP A 96 11.98 14.58 37.04
C ASP A 96 13.14 13.59 37.24
N ILE A 97 12.93 12.32 36.92
CA ILE A 97 13.92 11.25 37.08
C ILE A 97 14.76 11.12 35.80
N GLY A 98 16.06 11.33 35.96
CA GLY A 98 17.10 11.16 34.96
C GLY A 98 17.63 9.72 34.81
N PRO A 99 18.73 9.56 34.06
CA PRO A 99 19.38 8.25 33.92
C PRO A 99 19.86 7.75 35.29
N LEU A 100 19.94 6.43 35.47
CA LEU A 100 20.35 5.77 36.72
C LEU A 100 19.49 6.11 37.96
N GLY A 101 18.31 6.72 37.78
CA GLY A 101 17.40 7.05 38.87
C GLY A 101 17.69 8.37 39.57
N PHE A 102 18.63 9.19 39.07
CA PHE A 102 18.91 10.51 39.65
C PHE A 102 17.73 11.46 39.47
N GLN A 103 17.21 12.03 40.56
CA GLN A 103 16.18 13.06 40.47
C GLN A 103 16.82 14.42 40.15
N PHE A 104 16.42 15.02 39.03
CA PHE A 104 16.86 16.35 38.66
C PHE A 104 16.07 17.39 39.45
N ARG A 105 16.79 18.38 40.01
CA ARG A 105 16.15 19.51 40.71
C ARG A 105 15.49 20.51 39.76
N PHE A 106 15.86 20.49 38.49
CA PHE A 106 15.42 21.46 37.50
C PHE A 106 14.85 20.74 36.28
N LYS A 107 13.58 21.03 35.97
CA LYS A 107 12.85 20.45 34.82
C LYS A 107 13.53 20.70 33.47
N THR A 108 14.31 21.78 33.37
CA THR A 108 15.09 22.11 32.16
C THR A 108 16.18 21.08 31.88
N VAL A 109 16.75 20.46 32.92
CA VAL A 109 17.76 19.40 32.79
C VAL A 109 17.10 18.11 32.34
N THR A 110 15.93 17.78 32.90
CA THR A 110 15.07 16.68 32.43
C THR A 110 14.73 16.88 30.94
N ALA A 111 14.29 18.08 30.56
CA ALA A 111 13.98 18.43 29.17
C ALA A 111 15.18 18.27 28.22
N ALA A 112 16.37 18.75 28.62
CA ALA A 112 17.58 18.60 27.84
C ALA A 112 17.99 17.13 27.69
N PHE A 113 17.87 16.34 28.76
CA PHE A 113 18.17 14.90 28.72
C PHE A 113 17.25 14.16 27.74
N PHE A 114 15.94 14.39 27.77
CA PHE A 114 15.00 13.77 26.84
C PHE A 114 15.13 14.28 25.39
N ALA A 115 15.64 15.50 25.21
CA ALA A 115 15.85 16.06 23.87
C ALA A 115 17.19 15.65 23.24
N LEU A 116 18.23 15.40 24.02
CA LEU A 116 19.62 15.24 23.55
C LEU A 116 20.27 13.90 23.92
N GLY A 117 19.65 13.11 24.80
CA GLY A 117 20.21 11.87 25.32
C GLY A 117 19.72 10.61 24.60
N SER A 118 20.16 9.46 25.09
CA SER A 118 19.77 8.11 24.63
C SER A 118 18.26 7.83 24.73
N SER A 119 17.53 8.64 25.48
CA SER A 119 16.07 8.63 25.55
C SER A 119 15.41 9.11 24.24
N SER A 120 16.06 9.97 23.44
CA SER A 120 15.49 10.42 22.17
C SER A 120 15.40 9.28 21.15
N ASP A 121 16.46 8.47 21.03
CA ASP A 121 16.47 7.29 20.16
C ASP A 121 15.44 6.26 20.62
N LYS A 122 15.36 6.00 21.93
CA LYS A 122 14.34 5.10 22.50
C LYS A 122 12.91 5.60 22.23
N VAL A 123 12.66 6.91 22.35
CA VAL A 123 11.34 7.49 22.07
C VAL A 123 11.02 7.40 20.58
N ALA A 124 12.00 7.60 19.69
CA ALA A 124 11.83 7.42 18.26
C ALA A 124 11.51 5.96 17.90
N GLU A 125 12.26 5.01 18.47
CA GLU A 125 12.04 3.57 18.32
C GLU A 125 10.62 3.18 18.74
N LEU A 126 10.23 3.51 19.99
CA LEU A 126 8.88 3.24 20.51
C LEU A 126 7.78 3.92 19.68
N THR A 127 8.04 5.13 19.17
CA THR A 127 7.06 5.84 18.30
C THR A 127 6.80 5.07 17.01
N GLU A 128 7.85 4.49 16.42
CA GLU A 128 7.72 3.66 15.23
C GLU A 128 7.04 2.33 15.55
N ASP A 129 7.41 1.69 16.65
CA ASP A 129 6.85 0.39 17.06
C ASP A 129 5.35 0.50 17.35
N ILE A 130 4.92 1.53 18.10
CA ILE A 130 3.49 1.82 18.31
C ILE A 130 2.76 2.08 17.00
N ASN A 131 3.41 2.71 16.02
CA ASN A 131 2.80 2.93 14.71
C ASN A 131 2.67 1.61 13.92
N GLU A 132 3.63 0.69 14.02
CA GLU A 132 3.52 -0.66 13.48
C GLU A 132 2.38 -1.43 14.17
N HIS A 133 2.29 -1.36 15.50
CA HIS A 133 1.25 -2.00 16.28
C HIS A 133 -0.15 -1.52 15.93
N LEU A 134 -0.31 -0.20 15.78
CA LEU A 134 -1.54 0.43 15.33
C LEU A 134 -1.99 -0.15 13.98
N GLN A 135 -1.08 -0.24 13.02
CA GLN A 135 -1.39 -0.83 11.71
C GLN A 135 -1.72 -2.32 11.83
N GLY A 136 -0.99 -3.07 12.66
CA GLY A 136 -1.27 -4.48 12.90
C GLY A 136 -2.68 -4.71 13.48
N ILE A 137 -3.08 -3.97 14.51
CA ILE A 137 -4.41 -4.09 15.12
C ILE A 137 -5.48 -3.70 14.10
N ARG A 138 -5.28 -2.61 13.35
CA ARG A 138 -6.18 -2.20 12.26
C ARG A 138 -6.36 -3.31 11.22
N ASP A 139 -5.27 -3.94 10.78
CA ASP A 139 -5.31 -5.03 9.80
C ASP A 139 -6.13 -6.23 10.32
N TYR A 140 -5.99 -6.56 11.62
CA TYR A 140 -6.79 -7.62 12.26
C TYR A 140 -8.26 -7.26 12.45
N LEU A 141 -8.59 -6.03 12.87
CA LEU A 141 -9.97 -5.56 12.97
C LEU A 141 -10.70 -5.72 11.63
N ILE A 142 -10.02 -5.35 10.54
CA ILE A 142 -10.56 -5.51 9.19
C ILE A 142 -10.74 -7.00 8.86
N LEU A 143 -9.76 -7.86 9.16
CA LEU A 143 -9.90 -9.31 8.95
C LEU A 143 -11.07 -9.93 9.73
N MET A 144 -11.36 -9.40 10.91
CA MET A 144 -12.50 -9.82 11.72
C MET A 144 -13.84 -9.28 11.21
N GLY A 145 -13.84 -8.44 10.19
CA GLY A 145 -15.06 -7.91 9.58
C GLY A 145 -15.50 -6.57 10.13
N PHE A 146 -14.67 -5.88 10.89
CA PHE A 146 -15.01 -4.62 11.52
C PHE A 146 -14.43 -3.46 10.73
N LYS A 147 -15.27 -2.46 10.49
CA LYS A 147 -14.77 -1.19 9.99
C LYS A 147 -13.95 -0.56 11.10
N ALA A 148 -12.66 -0.41 10.88
CA ALA A 148 -11.87 0.60 11.56
C ALA A 148 -12.42 1.96 11.12
N THR A 149 -13.53 2.39 11.72
CA THR A 149 -14.25 3.63 11.39
C THR A 149 -13.43 4.86 11.80
N VAL A 150 -12.40 4.62 12.59
CA VAL A 150 -11.57 5.60 13.25
C VAL A 150 -10.36 6.00 12.39
N LEU A 151 -10.39 7.26 11.96
CA LEU A 151 -9.25 8.19 11.86
C LEU A 151 -8.21 8.00 10.73
N ILE A 152 -8.64 7.97 9.46
CA ILE A 152 -7.81 8.57 8.39
C ILE A 152 -8.05 10.10 8.32
N GLY A 153 -9.05 10.62 9.04
CA GLY A 153 -9.43 12.05 9.04
C GLY A 153 -8.53 13.01 9.82
N GLU A 154 -7.74 12.58 10.82
CA GLU A 154 -6.98 13.52 11.67
C GLU A 154 -5.51 13.71 11.32
N GLN A 155 -4.94 12.94 10.37
CA GLN A 155 -3.65 13.32 9.77
C GLN A 155 -3.79 14.43 8.71
N GLN A 156 -5.02 14.89 8.42
CA GLN A 156 -5.29 16.11 7.67
C GLN A 156 -5.81 17.25 8.57
N GLN A 157 -5.29 17.40 9.79
CA GLN A 157 -5.35 18.70 10.44
C GLN A 157 -4.46 19.72 9.67
N ASN A 158 -5.08 20.26 8.62
CA ASN A 158 -5.15 21.67 8.26
C ASN A 158 -3.89 22.39 7.69
N PRO A 159 -3.78 22.56 6.35
CA PRO A 159 -2.99 23.63 5.73
C PRO A 159 -3.67 25.01 5.78
N GLN A 160 -4.90 25.13 6.29
CA GLN A 160 -5.68 26.36 6.31
C GLN A 160 -6.02 26.80 7.73
N VAL A 161 -5.02 27.31 8.45
CA VAL A 161 -5.29 28.43 9.34
C VAL A 161 -5.06 29.68 8.49
N PRO A 162 -6.11 30.37 8.00
CA PRO A 162 -5.96 31.70 7.44
C PRO A 162 -5.34 32.61 8.51
N PRO A 163 -4.46 33.56 8.14
CA PRO A 163 -3.90 34.50 9.10
C PRO A 163 -5.06 35.21 9.81
N ALA A 164 -5.01 35.25 11.15
CA ALA A 164 -5.93 36.06 11.92
C ALA A 164 -5.97 37.48 11.32
N PRO A 165 -7.17 38.04 11.09
CA PRO A 165 -7.29 39.36 10.50
C PRO A 165 -6.64 40.39 11.44
N VAL A 166 -5.77 41.19 10.81
CA VAL A 166 -5.17 42.41 11.35
C VAL A 166 -6.29 43.29 11.91
N LEU A 167 -6.35 43.41 13.24
CA LEU A 167 -7.20 44.40 13.90
C LEU A 167 -6.51 45.76 13.79
N GLY A 168 -6.81 46.49 12.72
CA GLY A 168 -6.46 47.89 12.58
C GLY A 168 -7.67 48.78 12.86
N LYS A 169 -7.74 49.37 14.05
CA LYS A 169 -7.72 50.84 14.21
C LYS A 169 -7.53 51.26 15.69
N PRO A 170 -6.91 52.44 15.90
CA PRO A 170 -6.16 52.75 17.11
C PRO A 170 -7.00 53.47 18.16
N VAL A 171 -6.76 53.16 19.43
CA VAL A 171 -7.02 54.06 20.55
C VAL A 171 -5.67 54.60 21.03
N LYS A 172 -5.53 55.93 21.01
CA LYS A 172 -4.39 56.67 21.58
C LYS A 172 -4.18 56.30 23.04
N PRO A 173 -2.92 56.14 23.46
CA PRO A 173 -2.46 56.90 24.63
C PRO A 173 -1.17 57.67 24.35
N THR A 174 -1.14 58.89 24.89
CA THR A 174 0.01 59.80 25.02
C THR A 174 1.12 59.18 25.91
N PRO A 175 2.35 59.73 25.88
CA PRO A 175 3.58 59.01 26.20
C PRO A 175 3.96 59.10 27.69
N ALA A 176 4.64 58.06 28.18
CA ALA A 176 5.57 58.20 29.28
C ALA A 176 6.83 57.37 28.97
N SER A 177 7.90 58.15 28.74
CA SER A 177 9.33 57.84 28.83
C SER A 177 9.71 56.53 29.54
N GLY A 178 10.54 55.72 28.89
CA GLY A 178 11.17 54.54 29.49
C GLY A 178 12.28 53.97 28.61
N LYS A 179 13.49 54.50 28.79
CA LYS A 179 14.75 54.09 28.13
C LYS A 179 15.12 52.63 28.43
N ASN A 180 15.60 51.96 27.37
CA ASN A 180 16.69 50.98 27.33
C ASN A 180 16.79 49.88 28.41
N ASN A 181 16.60 48.62 28.00
CA ASN A 181 17.72 47.67 27.87
C ASN A 181 17.30 46.44 27.06
N GLY A 182 17.71 46.41 25.78
CA GLY A 182 17.56 45.26 24.91
C GLY A 182 18.69 44.26 25.11
N LYS A 183 18.36 43.08 25.64
CA LYS A 183 19.16 41.86 25.45
C LYS A 183 18.23 40.69 25.10
N ASP A 184 18.54 40.08 23.95
CA ASP A 184 18.32 38.68 23.60
C ASP A 184 16.89 38.12 23.59
N LYS A 185 16.04 38.63 22.69
CA LYS A 185 14.93 37.82 22.16
C LYS A 185 15.49 36.82 21.14
N ARG A 186 15.92 35.65 21.64
CA ARG A 186 16.25 34.48 20.81
C ARG A 186 15.08 34.20 19.87
N LYS A 187 15.31 34.31 18.56
CA LYS A 187 14.35 33.86 17.54
C LYS A 187 14.09 32.37 17.77
N PRO A 188 12.82 31.91 17.83
CA PRO A 188 12.54 30.49 17.90
C PRO A 188 13.13 29.80 16.67
N SER A 189 13.91 28.76 16.90
CA SER A 189 14.49 27.94 15.83
C SER A 189 13.37 27.45 14.91
N PRO A 190 13.54 27.53 13.57
CA PRO A 190 12.52 27.09 12.63
C PRO A 190 12.22 25.61 12.87
N SER A 191 10.93 25.29 13.08
CA SER A 191 10.46 23.92 13.23
C SER A 191 10.95 23.06 12.05
N PRO A 192 11.48 21.85 12.30
CA PRO A 192 11.91 20.97 11.22
C PRO A 192 10.72 20.66 10.31
N SER A 193 10.88 20.98 9.03
CA SER A 193 9.87 20.65 8.03
C SER A 193 9.65 19.14 8.01
N PRO A 194 8.41 18.66 7.85
CA PRO A 194 8.12 17.23 7.84
C PRO A 194 8.95 16.55 6.74
N ALA A 195 9.57 15.42 7.09
CA ALA A 195 10.35 14.64 6.15
C ALA A 195 9.51 14.34 4.89
N PRO A 196 10.09 14.44 3.68
CA PRO A 196 9.36 14.20 2.44
C PRO A 196 8.77 12.78 2.44
N PRO A 197 7.56 12.60 1.86
CA PRO A 197 6.93 11.29 1.82
C PRO A 197 7.82 10.27 1.11
N ARG A 198 7.93 9.07 1.70
CA ARG A 198 8.70 7.95 1.16
C ARG A 198 8.21 7.56 -0.25
N LYS A 199 9.12 7.35 -1.21
CA LYS A 199 8.81 7.04 -2.63
C LYS A 199 9.38 5.73 -3.15
N ASP A 200 10.00 4.94 -2.28
CA ASP A 200 10.72 3.71 -2.61
C ASP A 200 9.96 2.45 -2.20
N PHE A 201 8.62 2.50 -2.07
CA PHE A 201 7.84 1.35 -1.65
C PHE A 201 7.99 0.17 -2.63
N LYS A 202 8.05 -1.03 -2.10
CA LYS A 202 8.17 -2.28 -2.83
C LYS A 202 6.99 -3.17 -2.48
N ILE A 203 6.24 -3.57 -3.50
CA ILE A 203 5.05 -4.42 -3.32
C ILE A 203 5.18 -5.73 -4.10
N ILE A 204 4.56 -6.78 -3.57
CA ILE A 204 4.43 -8.06 -4.25
C ILE A 204 3.01 -8.62 -4.12
N PHE A 205 2.43 -9.03 -5.25
CA PHE A 205 1.15 -9.75 -5.28
C PHE A 205 1.39 -11.25 -5.22
N ILE A 206 0.68 -11.97 -4.34
CA ILE A 206 0.88 -13.39 -4.12
C ILE A 206 -0.43 -14.15 -4.29
N ASP A 207 -0.40 -15.17 -5.15
CA ASP A 207 -1.45 -16.19 -5.24
C ASP A 207 -0.82 -17.60 -5.27
N PRO A 208 -1.59 -18.69 -5.28
CA PRO A 208 -1.01 -20.02 -5.21
C PRO A 208 -0.06 -20.39 -6.37
N GLY A 209 -0.34 -19.95 -7.60
CA GLY A 209 0.36 -20.46 -8.79
C GLY A 209 1.15 -19.44 -9.60
N ASN A 210 1.07 -18.14 -9.28
CA ASN A 210 1.66 -17.04 -10.04
C ASN A 210 1.35 -17.02 -11.54
N ILE A 211 0.11 -17.33 -11.90
CA ILE A 211 -0.35 -17.33 -13.30
C ILE A 211 -1.68 -16.59 -13.50
N GLY A 212 -2.37 -16.22 -12.42
CA GLY A 212 -3.71 -15.63 -12.48
C GLY A 212 -3.76 -14.30 -11.74
N ARG A 213 -4.44 -14.29 -10.58
CA ARG A 213 -4.75 -13.10 -9.80
C ARG A 213 -3.53 -12.24 -9.47
N SER A 214 -2.42 -12.89 -9.09
CA SER A 214 -1.18 -12.16 -8.74
C SER A 214 -0.56 -11.44 -9.94
N VAL A 215 -0.60 -12.07 -11.13
CA VAL A 215 -0.15 -11.46 -12.39
C VAL A 215 -1.09 -10.33 -12.81
N VAL A 216 -2.41 -10.51 -12.66
CA VAL A 216 -3.40 -9.46 -12.91
C VAL A 216 -3.17 -8.24 -12.00
N GLY A 217 -2.92 -8.46 -10.71
CA GLY A 217 -2.57 -7.39 -9.75
C GLY A 217 -1.30 -6.63 -10.14
N GLU A 218 -0.23 -7.35 -10.50
CA GLU A 218 1.01 -6.73 -10.98
C GLU A 218 0.80 -5.90 -12.25
N ALA A 219 0.09 -6.45 -13.24
CA ALA A 219 -0.18 -5.79 -14.51
C ALA A 219 -1.00 -4.50 -14.30
N LEU A 220 -2.06 -4.56 -13.48
CA LEU A 220 -2.88 -3.39 -13.15
C LEU A 220 -2.09 -2.32 -12.42
N ALA A 221 -1.27 -2.68 -11.43
CA ALA A 221 -0.45 -1.72 -10.71
C ALA A 221 0.61 -1.06 -11.62
N LYS A 222 1.19 -1.80 -12.56
CA LYS A 222 2.10 -1.26 -13.58
C LYS A 222 1.38 -0.32 -14.55
N LEU A 223 0.18 -0.67 -15.01
CA LEU A 223 -0.63 0.24 -15.85
C LEU A 223 -1.02 1.52 -15.09
N MET A 224 -1.38 1.42 -13.81
CA MET A 224 -1.68 2.59 -12.97
C MET A 224 -0.44 3.46 -12.74
N LYS A 225 0.76 2.87 -12.61
CA LYS A 225 2.03 3.59 -12.55
C LYS A 225 2.25 4.43 -13.81
N GLU A 226 2.16 3.81 -14.98
CA GLU A 226 2.37 4.52 -16.25
C GLU A 226 1.30 5.59 -16.48
N TRP A 227 0.05 5.31 -16.14
CA TRP A 227 -1.02 6.31 -16.16
C TRP A 227 -0.75 7.49 -15.22
N THR A 228 -0.28 7.22 -14.01
CA THR A 228 0.04 8.27 -13.03
C THR A 228 1.19 9.15 -13.54
N LYS A 229 2.24 8.52 -14.06
CA LYS A 229 3.40 9.21 -14.61
C LYS A 229 3.05 10.05 -15.84
N SER A 230 2.23 9.52 -16.76
CA SER A 230 1.82 10.26 -17.95
C SER A 230 1.01 11.51 -17.61
N ALA A 231 0.33 11.53 -16.47
CA ALA A 231 -0.40 12.67 -15.95
C ALA A 231 0.41 13.55 -14.97
N ASN A 232 1.74 13.37 -14.88
CA ASN A 232 2.61 14.07 -13.91
C ASN A 232 2.17 13.91 -12.44
N GLY A 233 1.51 12.79 -12.11
CA GLY A 233 1.09 12.46 -10.75
C GLY A 233 2.24 11.90 -9.90
N ASP A 234 2.07 11.97 -8.58
CA ASP A 234 3.02 11.38 -7.63
C ASP A 234 2.83 9.86 -7.55
N TRP A 235 3.89 9.11 -7.85
CA TRP A 235 3.91 7.65 -7.74
C TRP A 235 5.01 7.21 -6.78
N ARG A 236 4.62 6.48 -5.72
CA ARG A 236 5.51 6.16 -4.58
C ARG A 236 6.01 4.72 -4.54
N ILE A 237 5.63 3.89 -5.51
CA ILE A 237 6.03 2.48 -5.56
C ILE A 237 7.17 2.30 -6.57
N GLN A 238 8.35 1.97 -6.07
CA GLN A 238 9.52 1.68 -6.90
C GLN A 238 9.37 0.32 -7.58
N THR A 239 9.03 -0.72 -6.82
CA THR A 239 9.05 -2.12 -7.28
C THR A 239 7.66 -2.75 -7.20
N ILE A 240 7.24 -3.41 -8.29
CA ILE A 240 5.95 -4.11 -8.38
C ILE A 240 6.22 -5.50 -8.94
N HIS A 241 6.05 -6.53 -8.11
CA HIS A 241 6.25 -7.92 -8.50
C HIS A 241 5.02 -8.77 -8.22
N SER A 242 5.07 -10.02 -8.69
CA SER A 242 4.16 -11.08 -8.27
C SER A 242 4.91 -12.40 -8.11
N GLY A 243 4.41 -13.24 -7.21
CA GLY A 243 5.00 -14.55 -6.88
C GLY A 243 3.95 -15.58 -6.47
N GLY A 244 4.39 -16.85 -6.38
CA GLY A 244 3.52 -18.01 -6.24
C GLY A 244 3.84 -18.83 -5.00
N LEU A 245 2.85 -19.03 -4.12
CA LEU A 245 3.03 -19.81 -2.89
C LEU A 245 3.46 -21.26 -3.17
N ARG A 246 2.83 -21.92 -4.14
CA ARG A 246 2.99 -23.35 -4.43
C ARG A 246 3.96 -23.63 -5.57
N VAL A 247 4.66 -22.61 -6.06
CA VAL A 247 5.58 -22.73 -7.20
C VAL A 247 6.92 -23.26 -6.71
N LYS A 248 7.41 -24.33 -7.34
CA LYS A 248 8.69 -24.98 -7.00
C LYS A 248 9.89 -24.20 -7.52
N ASP A 249 9.83 -23.67 -8.74
CA ASP A 249 11.02 -23.07 -9.34
C ASP A 249 11.24 -21.67 -8.77
N LYS A 250 12.52 -21.31 -8.60
CA LYS A 250 12.95 -20.02 -8.03
C LYS A 250 12.29 -19.74 -6.67
N THR A 251 12.15 -20.77 -5.85
CA THR A 251 11.91 -20.61 -4.41
C THR A 251 13.13 -21.12 -3.65
N ASP A 252 13.55 -20.36 -2.65
CA ASP A 252 14.56 -20.74 -1.66
C ASP A 252 13.92 -20.87 -0.26
N LEU A 253 12.58 -20.88 -0.19
CA LEU A 253 11.87 -21.17 1.04
C LEU A 253 12.15 -22.62 1.47
N PRO A 254 12.31 -22.90 2.78
CA PRO A 254 12.49 -24.26 3.29
C PRO A 254 11.37 -25.22 2.84
N ALA A 255 11.72 -26.43 2.39
CA ALA A 255 10.75 -27.39 1.82
C ALA A 255 9.78 -27.98 2.85
N ASP A 256 10.15 -27.94 4.12
CA ASP A 256 9.47 -28.56 5.26
C ASP A 256 8.45 -27.65 5.95
N ILE A 257 8.13 -26.47 5.39
CA ILE A 257 7.12 -25.59 5.97
C ILE A 257 5.74 -26.30 5.92
N PRO A 258 5.12 -26.64 7.07
CA PRO A 258 3.96 -27.55 7.15
C PRO A 258 2.66 -27.10 6.45
N SER A 259 2.67 -25.94 5.78
CA SER A 259 1.52 -25.34 5.10
C SER A 259 1.68 -25.22 3.58
N LEU A 260 2.84 -25.56 3.04
CA LEU A 260 3.23 -25.21 1.68
C LEU A 260 3.45 -26.46 0.81
N LYS A 261 2.36 -27.04 0.31
CA LYS A 261 2.43 -28.05 -0.75
C LYS A 261 2.86 -27.38 -2.06
N ARG A 262 4.15 -27.43 -2.38
CA ARG A 262 4.69 -26.94 -3.65
C ARG A 262 4.55 -28.00 -4.72
N ASP A 263 3.55 -27.85 -5.58
CA ASP A 263 3.21 -28.80 -6.63
C ASP A 263 3.08 -28.14 -8.01
N ILE A 264 3.34 -26.84 -8.12
CA ILE A 264 3.25 -26.09 -9.38
C ILE A 264 4.66 -25.84 -9.93
N ALA A 265 4.89 -26.21 -11.19
CA ALA A 265 6.12 -25.85 -11.90
C ALA A 265 6.18 -24.33 -12.19
N GLY A 266 7.37 -23.75 -12.12
CA GLY A 266 7.66 -22.32 -12.34
C GLY A 266 7.93 -21.94 -13.80
N VAL A 267 7.42 -22.72 -14.73
CA VAL A 267 7.52 -22.47 -16.17
C VAL A 267 6.17 -22.21 -16.82
N LYS A 268 5.09 -22.13 -16.03
CA LYS A 268 3.75 -21.91 -16.56
C LYS A 268 3.59 -20.45 -17.01
N PRO A 269 3.08 -20.20 -18.22
CA PRO A 269 2.73 -18.85 -18.64
C PRO A 269 1.51 -18.34 -17.86
N PRO A 270 1.29 -17.02 -17.81
CA PRO A 270 0.05 -16.44 -17.31
C PRO A 270 -1.17 -16.97 -18.07
N VAL A 271 -2.32 -17.00 -17.40
CA VAL A 271 -3.60 -17.35 -18.02
C VAL A 271 -3.95 -16.27 -19.05
N GLY A 272 -4.03 -16.66 -20.34
CA GLY A 272 -4.33 -15.74 -21.44
C GLY A 272 -5.60 -14.92 -21.20
N LEU A 273 -6.71 -15.60 -20.90
CA LEU A 273 -7.99 -14.95 -20.55
C LEU A 273 -7.89 -13.96 -19.38
N ALA A 274 -6.94 -14.13 -18.46
CA ALA A 274 -6.73 -13.20 -17.36
C ALA A 274 -5.97 -11.94 -17.82
N LEU A 275 -4.93 -12.11 -18.64
CA LEU A 275 -4.18 -10.97 -19.20
C LEU A 275 -5.04 -10.17 -20.17
N ASP A 276 -5.75 -10.84 -21.05
CA ASP A 276 -6.70 -10.19 -21.96
C ASP A 276 -7.64 -9.29 -21.14
N ALA A 277 -8.02 -9.67 -19.90
CA ALA A 277 -9.06 -8.95 -19.11
C ALA A 277 -8.54 -7.61 -18.62
N VAL A 278 -7.23 -7.55 -18.42
CA VAL A 278 -6.50 -6.34 -18.08
C VAL A 278 -6.31 -5.47 -19.31
N PHE A 279 -5.86 -6.06 -20.43
CA PHE A 279 -5.40 -5.30 -21.59
C PHE A 279 -6.48 -4.96 -22.63
N ASP A 280 -7.63 -5.62 -22.63
CA ASP A 280 -8.78 -5.19 -23.45
C ASP A 280 -9.53 -4.01 -22.82
N ASN A 281 -9.15 -3.61 -21.60
CA ASN A 281 -9.77 -2.50 -20.91
C ASN A 281 -9.41 -1.16 -21.56
N LYS A 282 -10.40 -0.50 -22.17
CA LYS A 282 -10.26 0.82 -22.79
C LYS A 282 -9.83 1.93 -21.81
N ALA A 283 -10.02 1.73 -20.50
CA ALA A 283 -9.60 2.71 -19.49
C ALA A 283 -8.07 2.89 -19.38
N PHE A 284 -7.29 2.00 -20.01
CA PHE A 284 -5.82 2.06 -20.01
C PHE A 284 -5.26 2.11 -21.44
N ASP A 285 -5.98 2.72 -22.38
CA ASP A 285 -5.57 2.75 -23.78
C ASP A 285 -4.54 3.86 -24.06
N PHE A 286 -3.31 3.65 -23.61
CA PHE A 286 -2.18 4.58 -23.81
C PHE A 286 -0.95 3.85 -24.36
N PRO A 287 0.02 4.53 -25.01
CA PRO A 287 1.14 3.88 -25.70
C PRO A 287 1.91 2.86 -24.86
N ALA A 288 2.22 3.18 -23.60
CA ALA A 288 2.97 2.32 -22.68
C ALA A 288 2.23 1.03 -22.27
N LYS A 289 0.92 0.91 -22.57
CA LYS A 289 0.13 -0.32 -22.37
C LYS A 289 0.75 -1.53 -23.09
N LYS A 290 1.27 -1.31 -24.31
CA LYS A 290 1.86 -2.37 -25.14
C LYS A 290 3.11 -2.96 -24.48
N ASP A 291 3.98 -2.13 -23.92
CA ASP A 291 5.21 -2.57 -23.27
C ASP A 291 4.92 -3.38 -22.01
N VAL A 292 3.95 -2.92 -21.20
CA VAL A 292 3.48 -3.67 -20.02
C VAL A 292 2.86 -5.00 -20.45
N HIS A 293 2.09 -5.04 -21.53
CA HIS A 293 1.48 -6.27 -22.04
C HIS A 293 2.54 -7.29 -22.47
N ILE A 294 3.51 -6.87 -23.29
CA ILE A 294 4.60 -7.73 -23.76
C ILE A 294 5.42 -8.26 -22.56
N ALA A 295 5.73 -7.41 -21.59
CA ALA A 295 6.44 -7.83 -20.38
C ALA A 295 5.64 -8.88 -19.58
N MET A 296 4.31 -8.76 -19.53
CA MET A 296 3.46 -9.72 -18.83
C MET A 296 3.30 -11.05 -19.57
N LEU A 297 3.19 -11.06 -20.91
CA LEU A 297 3.17 -12.29 -21.71
C LEU A 297 4.47 -13.11 -21.58
N LYS A 298 5.61 -12.43 -21.43
CA LYS A 298 6.92 -13.07 -21.23
C LYS A 298 7.13 -13.63 -19.82
N LYS A 299 6.29 -13.26 -18.85
CA LYS A 299 6.43 -13.72 -17.48
C LYS A 299 6.22 -15.24 -17.40
N ARG A 300 6.87 -15.87 -16.43
CA ARG A 300 6.63 -17.26 -16.03
C ARG A 300 6.34 -17.29 -14.53
N SER A 301 5.58 -18.29 -14.09
CA SER A 301 5.31 -18.49 -12.67
C SER A 301 6.61 -18.55 -11.88
N ASN A 302 6.77 -17.77 -10.81
CA ASN A 302 7.97 -17.86 -9.96
C ASN A 302 7.57 -18.11 -8.51
N GLY A 303 8.37 -18.91 -7.81
CA GLY A 303 8.26 -19.12 -6.38
C GLY A 303 8.62 -17.88 -5.56
N LEU A 304 8.36 -17.98 -4.26
CA LEU A 304 8.69 -16.93 -3.30
C LEU A 304 10.14 -17.08 -2.83
N GLN A 305 10.78 -15.95 -2.57
CA GLN A 305 12.13 -15.89 -2.01
C GLN A 305 12.05 -15.74 -0.47
N LYS A 306 13.06 -16.21 0.27
CA LYS A 306 13.12 -16.16 1.74
C LYS A 306 13.23 -14.73 2.27
N ASP A 307 13.85 -13.86 1.47
CA ASP A 307 14.01 -12.44 1.77
C ASP A 307 12.72 -11.62 1.58
N ILE A 308 11.59 -12.24 1.23
CA ILE A 308 10.35 -11.55 0.87
C ILE A 308 9.87 -10.58 1.96
N PHE A 309 9.97 -10.95 3.25
CA PHE A 309 9.54 -10.12 4.36
C PHE A 309 10.52 -8.98 4.70
N LYS A 310 11.75 -9.06 4.20
CA LYS A 310 12.78 -8.03 4.34
C LYS A 310 12.85 -7.11 3.13
N LYS A 311 12.44 -7.63 1.96
CA LYS A 311 12.55 -6.95 0.67
C LYS A 311 11.35 -6.08 0.36
N TYR A 312 10.14 -6.56 0.63
CA TYR A 312 8.91 -5.85 0.28
C TYR A 312 8.30 -5.17 1.49
N ASP A 313 7.80 -3.96 1.31
CA ASP A 313 7.04 -3.24 2.33
C ASP A 313 5.65 -3.89 2.48
N PHE A 314 5.01 -4.20 1.36
CA PHE A 314 3.67 -4.79 1.31
C PHE A 314 3.62 -6.09 0.51
N ILE A 315 3.02 -7.12 1.11
CA ILE A 315 2.79 -8.43 0.53
C ILE A 315 1.27 -8.61 0.40
N LEU A 316 0.75 -8.47 -0.82
CA LEU A 316 -0.68 -8.44 -1.11
C LEU A 316 -1.18 -9.84 -1.51
N VAL A 317 -2.09 -10.40 -0.73
CA VAL A 317 -2.72 -11.71 -0.98
C VAL A 317 -4.22 -11.56 -1.28
N PHE A 318 -4.83 -12.58 -1.88
CA PHE A 318 -6.21 -12.48 -2.40
C PHE A 318 -7.26 -13.14 -1.52
N THR A 319 -6.85 -14.04 -0.61
CA THR A 319 -7.76 -14.79 0.25
C THR A 319 -7.26 -14.87 1.69
N SER A 320 -8.17 -15.08 2.64
CA SER A 320 -7.81 -15.22 4.06
C SER A 320 -6.91 -16.44 4.29
N LEU A 321 -7.08 -17.49 3.48
CA LEU A 321 -6.23 -18.67 3.47
C LEU A 321 -4.82 -18.37 2.95
N ASP A 322 -4.70 -17.56 1.89
CA ASP A 322 -3.39 -17.13 1.37
C ASP A 322 -2.68 -16.22 2.39
N HIS A 323 -3.43 -15.39 3.12
CA HIS A 323 -2.92 -14.60 4.25
C HIS A 323 -2.38 -15.48 5.39
N GLU A 324 -3.17 -16.46 5.84
CA GLU A 324 -2.73 -17.41 6.87
C GLU A 324 -1.45 -18.17 6.45
N ARG A 325 -1.39 -18.63 5.20
CA ARG A 325 -0.20 -19.33 4.67
C ARG A 325 1.04 -18.44 4.70
N MET A 326 0.92 -17.18 4.30
CA MET A 326 2.04 -16.23 4.37
C MET A 326 2.51 -16.01 5.81
N LEU A 327 1.60 -15.91 6.78
CA LEU A 327 1.98 -15.83 8.19
C LEU A 327 2.69 -17.10 8.68
N LYS A 328 2.22 -18.30 8.28
CA LYS A 328 2.92 -19.57 8.60
C LYS A 328 4.34 -19.60 8.01
N ILE A 329 4.52 -19.13 6.78
CA ILE A 329 5.86 -19.02 6.16
C ILE A 329 6.72 -18.04 6.96
N LYS A 330 6.18 -16.85 7.31
CA LYS A 330 6.90 -15.86 8.14
C LYS A 330 7.34 -16.46 9.47
N SER A 331 6.44 -17.09 10.20
CA SER A 331 6.75 -17.71 11.51
C SER A 331 7.79 -18.83 11.38
N ALA A 332 7.67 -19.70 10.37
CA ALA A 332 8.63 -20.78 10.16
C ALA A 332 10.03 -20.26 9.80
N LEU A 333 10.12 -19.18 9.00
CA LEU A 333 11.40 -18.54 8.71
C LEU A 333 11.99 -17.90 9.98
N ILE A 334 11.17 -17.19 10.77
CA ILE A 334 11.62 -16.55 12.02
C ILE A 334 12.14 -17.59 13.01
N GLU A 335 11.45 -18.72 13.13
CA GLU A 335 11.85 -19.83 14.00
C GLU A 335 13.22 -20.41 13.58
N LYS A 336 13.50 -20.46 12.28
CA LYS A 336 14.74 -21.02 11.73
C LYS A 336 15.92 -20.05 11.72
N GLU A 337 15.69 -18.81 11.31
CA GLU A 337 16.74 -17.83 11.01
C GLU A 337 16.77 -16.63 11.99
N GLY A 338 15.74 -16.48 12.82
CA GLY A 338 15.57 -15.35 13.74
C GLY A 338 14.87 -14.13 13.11
N VAL A 339 14.27 -13.29 13.96
CA VAL A 339 13.44 -12.13 13.55
C VAL A 339 14.23 -11.14 12.68
N GLY A 340 15.45 -10.78 13.07
CA GLY A 340 16.28 -9.79 12.37
C GLY A 340 16.84 -10.26 11.01
N ALA A 341 16.93 -11.57 10.81
CA ALA A 341 17.33 -12.13 9.51
C ALA A 341 16.17 -12.04 8.50
N VAL A 342 14.95 -12.38 8.95
CA VAL A 342 13.77 -12.54 8.10
C VAL A 342 13.04 -11.23 7.85
N THR A 343 12.98 -10.36 8.85
CA THR A 343 12.19 -9.12 8.80
C THR A 343 13.10 -7.90 8.86
N ALA A 344 12.56 -6.79 8.37
CA ALA A 344 13.13 -5.46 8.60
C ALA A 344 12.01 -4.53 9.04
N LYS A 345 12.36 -3.51 9.83
CA LYS A 345 11.41 -2.52 10.34
C LYS A 345 10.61 -1.88 9.19
N GLY A 346 9.30 -1.77 9.37
CA GLY A 346 8.37 -1.25 8.38
C GLY A 346 8.16 -2.13 7.15
N LYS A 347 8.61 -3.40 7.14
CA LYS A 347 8.54 -4.29 5.98
C LYS A 347 7.85 -5.62 6.26
N GLY A 348 7.48 -6.31 5.18
CA GLY A 348 6.87 -7.63 5.22
C GLY A 348 5.45 -7.62 5.77
N ARG A 349 4.71 -6.51 5.62
CA ARG A 349 3.30 -6.42 5.99
C ARG A 349 2.49 -7.27 5.02
N VAL A 350 1.87 -8.34 5.51
CA VAL A 350 0.99 -9.20 4.72
C VAL A 350 -0.42 -8.63 4.80
N LEU A 351 -0.99 -8.26 3.64
CA LEU A 351 -2.30 -7.62 3.56
C LEU A 351 -3.23 -8.42 2.68
N HIS A 352 -4.46 -8.59 3.15
CA HIS A 352 -5.53 -9.17 2.35
C HIS A 352 -6.12 -8.10 1.41
N LEU A 353 -5.90 -8.22 0.10
CA LEU A 353 -6.29 -7.21 -0.89
C LEU A 353 -7.81 -6.97 -0.91
N GLY A 354 -8.60 -8.01 -0.65
CA GLY A 354 -10.06 -7.90 -0.51
C GLY A 354 -10.55 -7.05 0.66
N SER A 355 -9.68 -6.72 1.62
CA SER A 355 -9.98 -5.80 2.73
C SER A 355 -10.21 -4.37 2.26
N TYR A 356 -9.78 -4.04 1.05
CA TYR A 356 -10.01 -2.75 0.40
C TYR A 356 -11.32 -2.70 -0.42
N LEU A 357 -12.10 -3.79 -0.43
CA LEU A 357 -13.39 -3.89 -1.13
C LEU A 357 -14.59 -3.89 -0.18
N THR A 358 -14.37 -3.65 1.11
CA THR A 358 -15.38 -3.89 2.14
C THR A 358 -16.34 -2.70 2.24
N LEU A 359 -17.63 -2.96 2.02
CA LEU A 359 -18.70 -1.99 2.32
C LEU A 359 -19.29 -2.23 3.71
N ASP A 360 -19.18 -3.47 4.18
CA ASP A 360 -19.72 -4.03 5.42
C ASP A 360 -18.62 -4.38 6.42
N GLY A 361 -17.37 -3.99 6.16
CA GLY A 361 -16.20 -4.32 6.98
C GLY A 361 -15.64 -5.73 6.73
N ILE A 362 -16.38 -6.60 6.03
CA ILE A 362 -16.00 -7.98 5.75
C ILE A 362 -15.05 -8.08 4.54
N PRO A 363 -13.79 -8.56 4.70
CA PRO A 363 -12.88 -8.74 3.57
C PRO A 363 -13.50 -9.61 2.48
N ARG A 364 -13.47 -9.14 1.24
CA ARG A 364 -14.02 -9.88 0.10
C ARG A 364 -12.97 -10.82 -0.48
N GLU A 365 -13.21 -12.12 -0.36
CA GLU A 365 -12.35 -13.13 -0.97
C GLU A 365 -12.30 -12.95 -2.49
N ILE A 366 -11.10 -12.74 -3.05
CA ILE A 366 -10.92 -12.62 -4.50
C ILE A 366 -10.50 -13.98 -5.03
N ASP A 367 -11.43 -14.91 -5.15
CA ASP A 367 -11.12 -16.27 -5.61
C ASP A 367 -10.61 -16.35 -7.05
N ASP A 368 -9.81 -17.39 -7.32
CA ASP A 368 -9.45 -17.76 -8.69
C ASP A 368 -10.67 -18.40 -9.35
N PRO A 369 -11.15 -17.88 -10.50
CA PRO A 369 -12.38 -18.38 -11.12
C PRO A 369 -12.28 -19.87 -11.50
N ARG A 370 -11.06 -20.41 -11.67
CA ARG A 370 -10.81 -21.84 -11.94
C ARG A 370 -11.14 -22.76 -10.78
N LYS A 371 -11.27 -22.24 -9.56
CA LYS A 371 -11.62 -23.03 -8.38
C LYS A 371 -13.12 -23.05 -8.10
N THR A 372 -13.84 -22.03 -8.55
CA THR A 372 -15.26 -21.83 -8.23
C THR A 372 -16.18 -22.29 -9.35
N ALA A 373 -15.69 -22.36 -10.59
CA ALA A 373 -16.45 -22.90 -11.70
C ALA A 373 -16.66 -24.42 -11.52
N LYS A 374 -17.87 -24.81 -11.10
CA LYS A 374 -18.43 -26.11 -11.51
C LYS A 374 -18.63 -26.01 -13.02
N GLU A 375 -18.36 -27.08 -13.77
CA GLU A 375 -18.46 -27.06 -15.24
C GLU A 375 -19.71 -26.27 -15.70
N PRO A 376 -19.56 -25.33 -16.66
CA PRO A 376 -18.54 -25.28 -17.72
C PRO A 376 -17.24 -24.52 -17.38
N LYS A 377 -16.25 -24.66 -18.28
CA LYS A 377 -14.91 -24.03 -18.25
C LYS A 377 -14.98 -22.53 -17.97
N VAL A 378 -14.01 -22.04 -17.19
CA VAL A 378 -13.83 -20.60 -16.89
C VAL A 378 -13.90 -19.75 -18.14
N THR A 379 -14.79 -18.76 -18.10
CA THR A 379 -15.07 -17.87 -19.22
C THR A 379 -14.28 -16.58 -19.14
N ARG A 380 -14.32 -15.82 -20.23
CA ARG A 380 -13.84 -14.45 -20.32
C ARG A 380 -14.52 -13.52 -19.32
N ALA A 381 -15.83 -13.68 -19.13
CA ALA A 381 -16.65 -12.85 -18.25
C ALA A 381 -16.23 -13.01 -16.78
N ASP A 382 -15.89 -14.23 -16.36
CA ASP A 382 -15.39 -14.51 -15.01
C ASP A 382 -14.10 -13.72 -14.71
N TRP A 383 -13.16 -13.72 -15.66
CA TRP A 383 -11.92 -12.96 -15.54
C TRP A 383 -12.14 -11.45 -15.62
N ASN A 384 -13.10 -10.97 -16.42
CA ASN A 384 -13.45 -9.55 -16.44
C ASN A 384 -13.96 -9.09 -15.07
N TRP A 385 -14.84 -9.87 -14.45
CA TRP A 385 -15.37 -9.56 -13.12
C TRP A 385 -14.26 -9.58 -12.06
N LYS A 386 -13.41 -10.62 -12.04
CA LYS A 386 -12.28 -10.71 -11.11
C LYS A 386 -11.26 -9.59 -11.32
N THR A 387 -10.98 -9.22 -12.57
CA THR A 387 -10.10 -8.10 -12.90
C THR A 387 -10.67 -6.77 -12.41
N ALA A 388 -11.99 -6.57 -12.53
CA ALA A 388 -12.66 -5.39 -11.98
C ALA A 388 -12.52 -5.30 -10.45
N GLN A 389 -12.70 -6.43 -9.73
CA GLN A 389 -12.48 -6.50 -8.29
C GLN A 389 -11.03 -6.16 -7.90
N ILE A 390 -10.05 -6.79 -8.57
CA ILE A 390 -8.64 -6.54 -8.30
C ILE A 390 -8.29 -5.07 -8.62
N LYS A 391 -8.80 -4.51 -9.71
CA LYS A 391 -8.59 -3.11 -10.09
C LYS A 391 -9.11 -2.16 -9.01
N LEU A 392 -10.32 -2.38 -8.50
CA LEU A 392 -10.89 -1.56 -7.45
C LEU A 392 -10.07 -1.69 -6.15
N ALA A 393 -9.71 -2.91 -5.76
CA ALA A 393 -8.95 -3.16 -4.55
C ALA A 393 -7.56 -2.53 -4.60
N VAL A 394 -6.85 -2.63 -5.75
CA VAL A 394 -5.56 -1.99 -5.95
C VAL A 394 -5.69 -0.47 -5.89
N LYS A 395 -6.73 0.12 -6.48
CA LYS A 395 -6.98 1.57 -6.38
C LYS A 395 -7.16 2.02 -4.93
N GLU A 396 -7.97 1.31 -4.17
CA GLU A 396 -8.23 1.65 -2.77
C GLU A 396 -6.99 1.41 -1.88
N PHE A 397 -6.23 0.34 -2.11
CA PHE A 397 -4.91 0.15 -1.50
C PHE A 397 -3.98 1.34 -1.77
N LEU A 398 -3.86 1.76 -3.04
CA LEU A 398 -3.01 2.89 -3.41
C LEU A 398 -3.46 4.19 -2.75
N LYS A 399 -4.77 4.46 -2.67
CA LYS A 399 -5.30 5.64 -1.98
C LYS A 399 -4.98 5.62 -0.50
N GLN A 400 -5.26 4.50 0.17
CA GLN A 400 -5.13 4.39 1.63
C GLN A 400 -3.69 4.30 2.10
N GLU A 401 -2.87 3.46 1.47
CA GLU A 401 -1.50 3.19 1.92
C GLU A 401 -0.46 4.12 1.27
N MET A 402 -0.72 4.59 0.04
CA MET A 402 0.24 5.39 -0.74
C MET A 402 -0.18 6.86 -0.88
N GLN A 403 -1.35 7.25 -0.37
CA GLN A 403 -1.95 8.57 -0.59
C GLN A 403 -2.08 8.91 -2.08
N TRP A 404 -2.23 7.87 -2.92
CA TRP A 404 -2.28 8.03 -4.36
C TRP A 404 -3.56 8.75 -4.78
N LYS A 405 -3.39 9.78 -5.60
CA LYS A 405 -4.50 10.50 -6.22
C LYS A 405 -4.63 10.02 -7.66
N PRO A 406 -5.76 9.38 -8.04
CA PRO A 406 -5.95 8.90 -9.40
C PRO A 406 -5.93 10.09 -10.37
N PRO A 407 -5.23 10.00 -11.50
CA PRO A 407 -5.28 11.05 -12.50
C PRO A 407 -6.69 11.24 -13.07
N PRO A 408 -7.01 12.44 -13.60
CA PRO A 408 -8.29 12.67 -14.27
C PRO A 408 -8.40 11.78 -15.52
N GLN A 409 -9.57 11.19 -15.76
CA GLN A 409 -9.80 10.36 -16.94
C GLN A 409 -9.70 11.15 -18.27
N LYS A 410 -10.08 12.44 -18.27
CA LYS A 410 -10.07 13.30 -19.47
C LYS A 410 -8.67 13.58 -20.03
N VAL A 411 -7.68 13.69 -19.15
CA VAL A 411 -6.26 13.95 -19.53
C VAL A 411 -5.71 12.83 -20.42
N LEU A 412 -6.30 11.63 -20.35
CA LEU A 412 -5.91 10.52 -21.22
C LEU A 412 -6.42 10.67 -22.66
N GLY A 413 -7.67 11.12 -22.83
CA GLY A 413 -8.26 11.33 -24.16
C GLY A 413 -7.56 12.45 -24.90
N GLU A 414 -7.39 13.61 -24.24
CA GLU A 414 -6.80 14.80 -24.84
C GLU A 414 -5.33 14.60 -25.27
N LYS A 415 -4.54 13.79 -24.54
CA LYS A 415 -3.16 13.48 -24.92
C LYS A 415 -3.07 12.51 -26.11
N LEU A 416 -3.98 11.55 -26.21
CA LEU A 416 -4.05 10.64 -27.35
C LEU A 416 -4.45 11.39 -28.61
N ASP A 417 -5.46 12.25 -28.50
CA ASP A 417 -5.92 13.10 -29.61
C ASP A 417 -4.79 14.04 -30.07
N ALA A 418 -4.05 14.64 -29.13
CA ALA A 418 -2.90 15.49 -29.45
C ALA A 418 -1.73 14.72 -30.11
N GLU A 419 -1.38 13.52 -29.62
CA GLU A 419 -0.33 12.69 -30.23
C GLU A 419 -0.73 12.18 -31.62
N GLU A 420 -2.01 11.87 -31.84
CA GLU A 420 -2.53 11.44 -33.14
C GLU A 420 -2.52 12.59 -34.16
N VAL A 421 -2.86 13.81 -33.72
CA VAL A 421 -2.75 15.02 -34.54
C VAL A 421 -1.29 15.30 -34.91
N VAL A 422 -0.34 15.15 -33.98
CA VAL A 422 1.10 15.32 -34.28
C VAL A 422 1.61 14.24 -35.24
N LYS A 423 1.19 12.98 -35.07
CA LYS A 423 1.55 11.89 -36.02
C LYS A 423 0.97 12.14 -37.41
N LYS A 424 -0.28 12.58 -37.53
CA LYS A 424 -0.88 12.95 -38.82
C LYS A 424 -0.12 14.08 -39.50
N LYS A 425 0.17 15.17 -38.78
CA LYS A 425 0.97 16.29 -39.32
C LYS A 425 2.38 15.85 -39.77
N LYS A 426 3.01 14.92 -39.04
CA LYS A 426 4.32 14.37 -39.41
C LYS A 426 4.26 13.50 -40.67
N LEU A 427 3.19 12.73 -40.86
CA LEU A 427 2.96 11.94 -42.08
C LEU A 427 2.61 12.83 -43.28
N GLU A 428 1.78 13.86 -43.10
CA GLU A 428 1.43 14.83 -44.14
C GLU A 428 2.66 15.62 -44.62
N SER A 429 3.50 16.11 -43.71
CA SER A 429 4.75 16.81 -44.06
C SER A 429 5.81 15.92 -44.71
N GLN A 430 5.77 14.60 -44.48
CA GLN A 430 6.61 13.64 -45.20
C GLN A 430 6.06 13.33 -46.60
N ALA A 431 4.73 13.24 -46.76
CA ALA A 431 4.10 13.06 -48.06
C ALA A 431 4.25 14.30 -48.96
N GLU A 432 4.22 15.50 -48.38
CA GLU A 432 4.39 16.76 -49.11
C GLU A 432 5.85 16.95 -49.60
N LYS A 433 6.84 16.50 -48.83
CA LYS A 433 8.25 16.48 -49.25
C LYS A 433 8.57 15.45 -50.34
N GLN A 434 7.72 14.44 -50.56
CA GLN A 434 7.87 13.48 -51.65
C GLN A 434 7.18 13.93 -52.95
N LYS A 435 6.34 14.97 -52.91
CA LYS A 435 5.89 15.68 -54.11
C LYS A 435 6.94 16.72 -54.50
N GLY A 436 8.01 16.26 -55.15
CA GLY A 436 8.93 17.14 -55.86
C GLY A 436 8.21 17.98 -56.92
N PRO A 437 8.81 19.10 -57.37
CA PRO A 437 8.18 20.01 -58.31
C PRO A 437 7.90 19.28 -59.62
N VAL A 438 6.62 19.14 -59.94
CA VAL A 438 6.16 18.66 -61.24
C VAL A 438 6.57 19.74 -62.24
N GLY A 439 7.68 19.50 -62.93
CA GLY A 439 8.05 20.26 -64.11
C GLY A 439 6.96 20.08 -65.17
N ASN A 440 6.40 21.20 -65.62
CA ASN A 440 5.59 21.27 -66.83
C ASN A 440 6.37 20.65 -68.00
N VAL A 441 5.87 19.54 -68.54
CA VAL A 441 6.26 19.05 -69.86
C VAL A 441 4.98 18.81 -70.65
N ASP A 442 4.70 19.77 -71.52
CA ASP A 442 3.80 19.60 -72.67
C ASP A 442 4.35 18.52 -73.60
N GLY A 443 3.49 17.63 -74.10
CA GLY A 443 3.86 16.79 -75.24
C GLY A 443 3.15 15.44 -75.41
N ASN A 444 1.92 15.50 -75.93
CA ASN A 444 1.44 14.74 -77.10
C ASN A 444 1.35 13.18 -77.11
N LYS A 445 0.23 12.72 -77.69
CA LYS A 445 -0.07 11.43 -78.38
C LYS A 445 -0.69 10.21 -77.64
N THR A 446 -2.02 10.17 -77.81
CA THR A 446 -2.92 9.08 -78.32
C THR A 446 -3.12 7.74 -77.59
N PRO A 447 -4.36 7.17 -77.68
CA PRO A 447 -4.86 6.11 -76.81
C PRO A 447 -4.73 4.71 -77.43
N SER A 448 -4.57 3.69 -76.59
CA SER A 448 -4.73 2.28 -76.97
C SER A 448 -5.65 1.57 -75.97
N LYS A 449 -6.56 0.78 -76.53
CA LYS A 449 -7.75 0.13 -75.96
C LYS A 449 -7.46 -1.11 -75.08
N PRO A 450 -8.50 -1.66 -74.41
CA PRO A 450 -8.37 -2.63 -73.32
C PRO A 450 -8.45 -4.10 -73.80
N GLY A 451 -7.79 -5.01 -73.07
CA GLY A 451 -7.97 -6.47 -73.15
C GLY A 451 -8.29 -7.02 -71.76
N VAL A 452 -9.51 -7.49 -71.51
CA VAL A 452 -9.97 -8.91 -71.60
C VAL A 452 -9.66 -9.73 -70.34
N VAL A 453 -10.72 -9.85 -69.51
CA VAL A 453 -11.28 -11.06 -68.88
C VAL A 453 -10.43 -12.34 -68.92
N VAL A 454 -10.14 -12.94 -67.76
CA VAL A 454 -10.25 -14.40 -67.55
C VAL A 454 -10.68 -14.70 -66.11
N ASP A 455 -11.87 -15.29 -66.01
CA ASP A 455 -12.41 -16.06 -64.89
C ASP A 455 -11.50 -17.25 -64.53
N GLN A 456 -11.34 -17.55 -63.23
CA GLN A 456 -11.16 -18.94 -62.80
C GLN A 456 -11.75 -19.17 -61.39
N LYS A 457 -12.98 -19.70 -61.38
CA LYS A 457 -13.51 -20.59 -60.35
C LYS A 457 -12.75 -21.92 -60.41
N VAL A 458 -12.31 -22.45 -59.27
CA VAL A 458 -12.25 -23.90 -59.04
C VAL A 458 -12.68 -24.24 -57.61
N ASP A 459 -13.48 -25.29 -57.58
CA ASP A 459 -14.24 -25.91 -56.51
C ASP A 459 -13.50 -26.46 -55.28
N GLN A 460 -14.27 -26.45 -54.19
CA GLN A 460 -14.52 -27.52 -53.22
C GLN A 460 -13.50 -28.66 -53.07
N LYS A 461 -13.09 -28.91 -51.81
CA LYS A 461 -13.17 -30.29 -51.29
C LYS A 461 -13.37 -30.36 -49.76
N LYS A 462 -14.59 -30.79 -49.44
CA LYS A 462 -15.07 -31.48 -48.24
C LYS A 462 -14.09 -32.60 -47.82
N LYS A 463 -13.76 -32.69 -46.53
CA LYS A 463 -13.51 -34.00 -45.89
C LYS A 463 -13.93 -33.97 -44.42
N VAL A 464 -15.02 -34.71 -44.19
CA VAL A 464 -15.52 -35.22 -42.92
C VAL A 464 -14.85 -36.58 -42.69
N GLY A 465 -14.61 -36.95 -41.43
CA GLY A 465 -14.48 -38.37 -41.04
C GLY A 465 -13.44 -38.62 -39.96
N GLY A 466 -13.90 -39.11 -38.81
CA GLY A 466 -13.09 -39.61 -37.70
C GLY A 466 -13.78 -39.39 -36.38
#